data_AF-A0A834R413-F1
#
_entry.id   AF-A0A834R413-F1
#
_cell.length_a   1.000
_cell.length_b   1.000
_cell.length_c   1.000
_cell.angle_alpha   90.00
_cell.angle_beta   90.00
_cell.angle_gamma   90.00
#
_symmetry.space_group_name_H-M   'P 1'
#
loop_
_entity.id
_entity.type
_entity.pdbx_description
1 polymer ?
#
loop_
_entity_poly.entity_id
_entity_poly.type
_entity_poly.pdbx_seq_one_letter_code
_entity_poly.pdbx_strand_id
1 'polypeptide(L)'
;MLENTKLSNLIQQSDSLCSSPMENSFEWFDDIQPKAHRLLQRIQKELLSSTGKISTEQFNRTRDCCDRLDGWIKQLNRHRKNLENQKGDMLRLTMHEHSIHDSAYIPEEFGSASLKRQFQLQNYSKKQNQLELDFEDLRGSKMLKYFLASVLLVAAYSLVISAYDQNDEFDQHSTSKSKQPETITTNKPDTKNPKDFRDIAFTDCGNHELLHVRLTGCRGSIPCVLYRKSVIQLTAIFKSNQNTTIAVVGLQATLPGGLELPVPGLDTNACHHEHCPITCGSLVTFTYPWAIPKFMPQFSNLTLKAYMEGEHGRMVCGIITNVSIR
;
A
#
# COMPACT_ATOMS: atom_id res chain seq x y z
N MET A 1 -5.39 47.24 -29.43
CA MET A 1 -5.32 46.39 -28.23
C MET A 1 -5.78 45.00 -28.63
N LEU A 2 -4.85 44.06 -28.83
CA LEU A 2 -5.23 42.65 -28.98
C LEU A 2 -5.50 42.15 -27.56
N GLU A 3 -6.77 42.08 -27.19
CA GLU A 3 -7.21 41.43 -25.96
C GLU A 3 -6.59 40.04 -25.88
N ASN A 4 -6.23 39.64 -24.67
CA ASN A 4 -5.55 38.39 -24.38
C ASN A 4 -6.56 37.22 -24.49
N THR A 5 -7.02 36.94 -25.72
CA THR A 5 -8.10 36.01 -26.08
C THR A 5 -7.88 34.62 -25.47
N LYS A 6 -6.63 34.21 -25.37
CA LYS A 6 -6.24 32.93 -24.75
C LYS A 6 -6.62 32.85 -23.27
N LEU A 7 -6.36 33.89 -22.49
CA LEU A 7 -6.69 33.90 -21.06
C LEU A 7 -8.21 33.94 -20.84
N SER A 8 -8.94 34.72 -21.64
CA SER A 8 -10.40 34.76 -21.59
C SER A 8 -11.02 33.40 -21.89
N ASN A 9 -10.50 32.67 -22.88
CA ASN A 9 -10.97 31.32 -23.21
C ASN A 9 -10.72 30.32 -22.08
N LEU A 10 -9.59 30.43 -21.35
CA LEU A 10 -9.31 29.57 -20.20
C LEU A 10 -10.26 29.86 -19.03
N ILE A 11 -10.56 31.14 -18.77
CA ILE A 11 -11.54 31.55 -17.76
C ILE A 11 -12.93 30.99 -18.10
N GLN A 12 -13.37 31.10 -19.35
CA GLN A 12 -14.66 30.56 -19.78
C GLN A 12 -14.72 29.02 -19.66
N GLN A 13 -13.63 28.32 -19.99
CA GLN A 13 -13.54 26.87 -19.76
C GLN A 13 -13.66 26.52 -18.27
N SER A 14 -13.06 27.33 -17.39
CA SER A 14 -13.13 27.13 -15.95
C SER A 14 -14.53 27.34 -15.42
N ASP A 15 -15.22 28.40 -15.86
CA ASP A 15 -16.59 28.69 -15.44
C ASP A 15 -17.56 27.57 -15.91
N SER A 16 -17.39 27.06 -17.13
CA SER A 16 -18.16 25.91 -17.64
C SER A 16 -17.93 24.63 -16.81
N LEU A 17 -16.67 24.37 -16.45
CA LEU A 17 -16.30 23.22 -15.63
C LEU A 17 -16.91 23.32 -14.22
N CYS A 18 -16.81 24.50 -13.58
CA CYS A 18 -17.35 24.73 -12.24
C CYS A 18 -18.89 24.71 -12.19
N SER A 19 -19.55 24.95 -13.32
CA SER A 19 -21.02 24.92 -13.44
C SER A 19 -21.58 23.52 -13.69
N SER A 20 -20.71 22.53 -13.97
CA SER A 20 -21.14 21.16 -14.21
C SER A 20 -21.61 20.49 -12.91
N PRO A 21 -22.74 19.76 -12.90
CA PRO A 21 -23.24 19.11 -11.70
C PRO A 21 -22.27 18.03 -11.22
N MET A 22 -22.12 17.90 -9.90
CA MET A 22 -21.30 16.83 -9.32
C MET A 22 -22.02 15.50 -9.45
N GLU A 23 -21.36 14.52 -10.07
CA GLU A 23 -21.86 13.16 -10.18
C GLU A 23 -21.35 12.29 -9.01
N ASN A 24 -22.16 11.33 -8.57
CA ASN A 24 -21.81 10.40 -7.49
C ASN A 24 -21.08 9.15 -8.02
N SER A 25 -20.19 9.32 -9.01
CA SER A 25 -19.41 8.24 -9.62
C SER A 25 -17.92 8.47 -9.47
N PHE A 26 -17.20 7.46 -8.96
CA PHE A 26 -15.73 7.52 -8.84
C PHE A 26 -15.04 7.75 -10.21
N GLU A 27 -15.58 7.16 -11.27
CA GLU A 27 -15.06 7.33 -12.64
C GLU A 27 -15.13 8.79 -13.09
N TRP A 28 -16.21 9.49 -12.74
CA TRP A 28 -16.37 10.91 -13.04
C TRP A 28 -15.33 11.77 -12.29
N PHE A 29 -15.05 11.48 -11.01
CA PHE A 29 -14.00 12.19 -10.26
C PHE A 29 -12.62 11.97 -10.86
N ASP A 30 -12.29 10.73 -11.23
CA ASP A 30 -11.00 10.37 -11.82
C ASP A 30 -10.77 11.11 -13.15
N ASP A 31 -11.83 11.40 -13.90
CA ASP A 31 -11.76 12.19 -15.13
C ASP A 31 -11.72 13.71 -14.90
N ILE A 32 -12.53 14.23 -13.98
CA ILE A 32 -12.74 15.67 -13.81
C ILE A 32 -11.66 16.32 -12.96
N GLN A 33 -11.22 15.65 -11.89
CA GLN A 33 -10.25 16.23 -10.96
C GLN A 33 -8.91 16.58 -11.62
N PRO A 34 -8.30 15.73 -12.47
CA PRO A 34 -7.07 16.09 -13.19
C PRO A 34 -7.29 17.18 -14.25
N LYS A 35 -8.48 17.26 -14.86
CA LYS A 35 -8.81 18.33 -15.83
C LYS A 35 -8.86 19.69 -15.13
N ALA A 36 -9.48 19.74 -13.95
CA ALA A 36 -9.57 20.95 -13.14
C ALA A 36 -8.18 21.48 -12.72
N HIS A 37 -7.32 20.60 -12.21
CA HIS A 37 -5.94 20.97 -11.82
C HIS A 37 -5.12 21.47 -13.02
N ARG A 38 -5.18 20.78 -14.16
CA ARG A 38 -4.49 21.21 -15.39
C ARG A 38 -5.00 22.56 -15.88
N LEU A 39 -6.29 22.84 -15.76
CA LEU A 39 -6.86 24.11 -16.15
C LEU A 39 -6.39 25.25 -15.23
N LEU A 40 -6.38 25.03 -13.92
CA LEU A 40 -5.87 26.00 -12.94
C LEU A 40 -4.39 26.35 -13.22
N GLN A 41 -3.55 25.33 -13.42
CA GLN A 41 -2.14 25.52 -13.77
C GLN A 41 -1.95 26.30 -15.07
N ARG A 42 -2.78 26.04 -16.09
CA ARG A 42 -2.72 26.78 -17.37
C ARG A 42 -3.11 28.25 -17.19
N ILE A 43 -4.13 28.55 -16.40
CA ILE A 43 -4.54 29.93 -16.10
C ILE A 43 -3.42 30.67 -15.37
N GLN A 44 -2.85 30.05 -14.33
CA GLN A 44 -1.74 30.64 -13.56
C GLN A 44 -0.49 30.88 -14.42
N LYS A 45 -0.12 29.91 -15.27
CA LYS A 45 1.01 30.04 -16.21
C LYS A 45 0.80 31.19 -17.19
N GLU A 46 -0.41 31.32 -17.75
CA GLU A 46 -0.73 32.39 -18.69
C GLU A 46 -0.74 33.77 -18.02
N LEU A 47 -1.23 33.83 -16.77
CA LEU A 47 -1.21 35.06 -15.95
C LEU A 47 0.23 35.55 -15.72
N LEU A 48 1.14 34.64 -15.34
CA LEU A 48 2.57 34.96 -15.13
C LEU A 48 3.27 35.38 -16.43
N SER A 49 2.92 34.73 -17.54
CA SER A 49 3.48 35.01 -18.87
C SER A 49 2.99 36.34 -19.46
N SER A 50 1.90 36.90 -18.91
CA SER A 50 1.27 38.15 -19.36
C SER A 50 1.63 39.37 -18.52
N THR A 51 2.63 39.26 -17.63
CA THR A 51 3.08 40.34 -16.74
C THR A 51 3.50 41.58 -17.56
N GLY A 52 2.78 42.69 -17.37
CA GLY A 52 2.99 43.96 -18.08
C GLY A 52 2.00 44.27 -19.22
N LYS A 53 1.10 43.35 -19.59
CA LYS A 53 0.10 43.55 -20.66
C LYS A 53 -1.37 43.39 -20.22
N ILE A 54 -1.60 43.11 -18.94
CA ILE A 54 -2.93 42.86 -18.38
C ILE A 54 -3.45 44.12 -17.66
N SER A 55 -4.72 44.46 -17.92
CA SER A 55 -5.42 45.49 -17.14
C SER A 55 -5.71 45.00 -15.73
N THR A 56 -5.82 45.93 -14.77
CA THR A 56 -6.18 45.60 -13.37
C THR A 56 -7.50 44.83 -13.28
N GLU A 57 -8.48 45.17 -14.11
CA GLU A 57 -9.76 44.47 -14.19
C GLU A 57 -9.58 43.00 -14.61
N GLN A 58 -8.78 42.74 -15.65
CA GLN A 58 -8.54 41.38 -16.13
C GLN A 58 -7.69 40.56 -15.16
N PHE A 59 -6.76 41.21 -14.45
CA PHE A 59 -6.01 40.58 -13.37
C PHE A 59 -6.96 40.10 -12.26
N ASN A 60 -7.82 40.99 -11.76
CA ASN A 60 -8.79 40.67 -10.70
C ASN A 60 -9.73 39.54 -11.13
N ARG A 61 -10.29 39.63 -12.35
CA ARG A 61 -11.15 38.57 -12.90
C ARG A 61 -10.44 37.22 -12.98
N THR A 62 -9.17 37.20 -13.37
CA THR A 62 -8.38 35.97 -13.46
C THR A 62 -8.09 35.40 -12.07
N ARG A 63 -7.74 36.25 -11.11
CA ARG A 63 -7.52 35.85 -9.71
C ARG A 63 -8.79 35.22 -9.13
N ASP A 64 -9.92 35.90 -9.26
CA ASP A 64 -11.20 35.41 -8.74
C ASP A 64 -11.61 34.08 -9.42
N CYS A 65 -11.30 33.92 -10.71
CA CYS A 65 -11.48 32.64 -11.41
C CYS A 65 -10.61 31.52 -10.81
N CYS A 66 -9.34 31.78 -10.50
CA CYS A 66 -8.45 30.81 -9.85
C CYS A 66 -8.98 30.41 -8.47
N ASP A 67 -9.43 31.38 -7.66
CA ASP A 67 -9.96 31.14 -6.31
C ASP A 67 -11.24 30.29 -6.36
N ARG A 68 -12.15 30.57 -7.31
CA ARG A 68 -13.35 29.75 -7.54
C ARG A 68 -13.00 28.33 -7.96
N LEU A 69 -12.07 28.18 -8.91
CA LEU A 69 -11.67 26.86 -9.42
C LEU A 69 -10.97 26.03 -8.33
N ASP A 70 -10.09 26.63 -7.54
CA ASP A 70 -9.44 25.98 -6.39
C ASP A 70 -10.47 25.59 -5.31
N GLY A 71 -11.40 26.49 -5.00
CA GLY A 71 -12.52 26.21 -4.10
C GLY A 71 -13.37 25.03 -4.57
N TRP A 72 -13.66 24.96 -5.86
CA TRP A 72 -14.41 23.85 -6.46
C TRP A 72 -13.62 22.53 -6.43
N ILE A 73 -12.32 22.54 -6.73
CA ILE A 73 -11.43 21.37 -6.58
C ILE A 73 -11.45 20.84 -5.14
N LYS A 74 -11.42 21.72 -4.14
CA LYS A 74 -11.54 21.34 -2.73
C LYS A 74 -12.90 20.72 -2.42
N GLN A 75 -13.99 21.21 -3.02
CA GLN A 75 -15.31 20.60 -2.88
C GLN A 75 -15.35 19.20 -3.50
N LEU A 76 -14.76 18.99 -4.68
CA LEU A 76 -14.65 17.68 -5.31
C LEU A 76 -13.94 16.68 -4.40
N ASN A 77 -12.80 17.06 -3.82
CA ASN A 77 -12.03 16.20 -2.92
C ASN A 77 -12.84 15.81 -1.67
N ARG A 78 -13.59 16.75 -1.08
CA ARG A 78 -14.47 16.46 0.05
C ARG A 78 -15.59 15.51 -0.34
N HIS A 79 -16.21 15.72 -1.51
CA HIS A 79 -17.31 14.88 -1.99
C HIS A 79 -16.84 13.44 -2.27
N ARG A 80 -15.69 13.28 -2.94
CA ARG A 80 -15.05 11.96 -3.15
C ARG A 80 -14.79 11.24 -1.83
N LYS A 81 -14.18 11.92 -0.85
CA LYS A 81 -13.90 11.34 0.47
C LYS A 81 -15.18 10.91 1.21
N ASN A 82 -16.26 11.68 1.08
CA ASN A 82 -17.55 11.30 1.66
C ASN A 82 -18.10 10.02 1.03
N LEU A 83 -17.98 9.84 -0.29
CA LEU A 83 -18.38 8.60 -0.98
C LEU A 83 -17.54 7.40 -0.54
N GLU A 84 -16.23 7.59 -0.35
CA GLU A 84 -15.35 6.53 0.17
C GLU A 84 -15.76 6.09 1.58
N ASN A 85 -16.08 7.06 2.45
CA ASN A 85 -16.57 6.77 3.80
C ASN A 85 -17.92 6.02 3.76
N GLN A 86 -18.87 6.48 2.94
CA GLN A 86 -20.17 5.80 2.77
C GLN A 86 -20.01 4.35 2.29
N LYS A 87 -19.09 4.10 1.35
CA LYS A 87 -18.77 2.75 0.88
C LYS A 87 -18.17 1.89 2.00
N GLY A 88 -17.28 2.46 2.81
CA GLY A 88 -16.71 1.80 3.98
C GLY A 88 -17.76 1.41 5.02
N ASP A 89 -18.70 2.30 5.30
CA ASP A 89 -19.78 2.06 6.26
C ASP A 89 -20.78 1.02 5.75
N MET A 90 -21.12 1.05 4.45
CA MET A 90 -21.93 0.00 3.83
C MET A 90 -21.27 -1.37 3.97
N LEU A 91 -19.98 -1.48 3.67
CA LEU A 91 -19.23 -2.74 3.82
C LEU A 91 -19.24 -3.23 5.27
N ARG A 92 -19.07 -2.34 6.25
CA ARG A 92 -19.15 -2.68 7.68
C ARG A 92 -20.53 -3.21 8.07
N LEU A 93 -21.60 -2.56 7.61
CA LEU A 93 -22.97 -2.99 7.86
C LEU A 93 -23.24 -4.37 7.24
N THR A 94 -22.83 -4.59 5.99
CA THR A 94 -22.97 -5.89 5.32
C THR A 94 -22.20 -6.98 6.06
N MET A 95 -20.97 -6.70 6.51
CA MET A 95 -20.19 -7.64 7.33
C MET A 95 -20.87 -7.95 8.68
N HIS A 96 -21.47 -6.93 9.32
CA HIS A 96 -22.16 -7.10 10.59
C HIS A 96 -23.45 -7.93 10.46
N GLU A 97 -24.24 -7.68 9.42
CA GLU A 97 -25.46 -8.45 9.11
C GLU A 97 -25.14 -9.93 8.89
N HIS A 98 -24.06 -10.22 8.16
CA HIS A 98 -23.59 -11.60 7.98
C HIS A 98 -23.08 -12.24 9.29
N SER A 99 -22.47 -11.45 10.18
CA SER A 99 -21.99 -11.92 11.48
C SER A 99 -23.14 -12.23 12.45
N ILE A 100 -24.25 -11.50 12.40
CA ILE A 100 -25.42 -11.73 13.26
C ILE A 100 -26.15 -13.01 12.83
N HIS A 101 -26.30 -13.25 11.53
CA HIS A 101 -26.95 -14.47 11.02
C HIS A 101 -26.15 -15.75 11.29
N ASP A 102 -24.82 -15.67 11.44
CA ASP A 102 -23.99 -16.83 11.79
C ASP A 102 -24.05 -17.20 13.30
N SER A 103 -24.67 -16.36 14.15
CA SER A 103 -24.84 -16.63 15.59
C SER A 103 -26.23 -17.17 15.98
N ALA A 104 -27.20 -17.17 15.06
CA ALA A 104 -28.61 -17.47 15.37
C ALA A 104 -29.07 -18.90 15.04
N TYR A 105 -28.19 -19.81 14.62
CA TYR A 105 -28.56 -21.21 14.38
C TYR A 105 -27.50 -22.19 14.88
N ILE A 106 -27.47 -22.36 16.20
CA ILE A 106 -26.90 -23.56 16.81
C ILE A 106 -28.11 -24.36 17.33
N PRO A 107 -28.56 -25.42 16.63
CA PRO A 107 -29.49 -26.37 17.21
C PRO A 107 -28.83 -26.96 18.46
N GLU A 108 -29.49 -26.88 19.61
CA GLU A 108 -28.94 -27.31 20.91
C GLU A 108 -28.70 -28.83 21.02
N GLU A 109 -28.98 -29.64 20.00
CA GLU A 109 -29.04 -31.10 20.15
C GLU A 109 -27.82 -31.92 19.68
N PHE A 110 -26.70 -31.32 19.25
CA PHE A 110 -25.52 -32.11 18.85
C PHE A 110 -24.35 -32.03 19.85
N GLY A 111 -24.39 -32.95 20.81
CA GLY A 111 -23.31 -33.25 21.75
C GLY A 111 -22.15 -34.02 21.11
N SER A 112 -21.30 -33.34 20.34
CA SER A 112 -19.85 -33.63 20.33
C SER A 112 -19.08 -32.48 19.66
N ALA A 113 -18.00 -32.02 20.29
CA ALA A 113 -17.18 -30.90 19.82
C ALA A 113 -16.51 -31.15 18.45
N SER A 114 -16.44 -32.42 18.00
CA SER A 114 -15.84 -32.81 16.73
C SER A 114 -16.77 -32.54 15.53
N LEU A 115 -18.08 -32.81 15.67
CA LEU A 115 -19.04 -32.60 14.59
C LEU A 115 -19.32 -31.11 14.31
N LYS A 116 -19.30 -30.26 15.36
CA LYS A 116 -19.45 -28.80 15.22
C LYS A 116 -18.36 -28.18 14.33
N ARG A 117 -17.11 -28.68 14.40
CA ARG A 117 -16.02 -28.23 13.51
C ARG A 117 -16.21 -28.65 12.06
N GLN A 118 -16.70 -29.87 11.80
CA GLN A 118 -16.92 -30.34 10.44
C GLN A 118 -18.08 -29.61 9.74
N PHE A 119 -19.17 -29.33 10.46
CA PHE A 119 -20.31 -28.58 9.91
C PHE A 119 -19.95 -27.11 9.63
N GLN A 120 -19.17 -26.46 10.51
CA GLN A 120 -18.67 -25.10 10.26
C GLN A 120 -17.78 -25.03 9.01
N LEU A 121 -16.90 -26.01 8.80
CA LEU A 121 -16.02 -26.05 7.61
C LEU A 121 -16.78 -26.31 6.30
N GLN A 122 -17.81 -27.16 6.31
CA GLN A 122 -18.63 -27.42 5.12
C GLN A 122 -19.51 -26.22 4.74
N ASN A 123 -20.06 -25.49 5.72
CA ASN A 123 -20.83 -24.28 5.47
C ASN A 123 -19.94 -23.13 4.97
N TYR A 124 -18.71 -22.98 5.49
CA TYR A 124 -17.73 -22.03 4.95
C TYR A 124 -17.38 -22.31 3.49
N SER A 125 -17.22 -23.59 3.11
CA SER A 125 -16.90 -23.98 1.73
C SER A 125 -18.05 -23.72 0.74
N LYS A 126 -19.31 -23.89 1.15
CA LYS A 126 -20.47 -23.58 0.29
C LYS A 126 -20.69 -22.07 0.14
N LYS A 127 -20.50 -21.27 1.21
CA LYS A 127 -20.63 -19.80 1.18
C LYS A 127 -19.56 -19.12 0.31
N GLN A 128 -18.35 -19.68 0.26
CA GLN A 128 -17.26 -19.16 -0.56
C GLN A 128 -17.54 -19.24 -2.07
N ASN A 129 -18.32 -20.25 -2.50
CA ASN A 129 -18.74 -20.41 -3.88
C ASN A 129 -19.88 -19.42 -4.27
N GLN A 130 -20.70 -18.99 -3.32
CA GLN A 130 -21.79 -18.03 -3.57
C GLN A 130 -21.25 -16.60 -3.74
N LEU A 131 -20.29 -16.17 -2.92
CA LEU A 131 -19.57 -14.89 -3.06
C LEU A 131 -18.71 -14.83 -4.33
N GLU A 132 -18.31 -15.99 -4.88
CA GLU A 132 -17.56 -16.08 -6.15
C GLU A 132 -18.47 -15.84 -7.37
N LEU A 133 -19.77 -16.18 -7.29
CA LEU A 133 -20.78 -15.86 -8.32
C LEU A 133 -21.07 -14.36 -8.41
N ASP A 134 -21.16 -13.66 -7.28
CA ASP A 134 -21.41 -12.20 -7.27
C ASP A 134 -20.19 -11.39 -7.75
N PHE A 135 -18.97 -11.95 -7.64
CA PHE A 135 -17.74 -11.32 -8.14
C PHE A 135 -17.49 -11.57 -9.63
N GLU A 136 -18.02 -12.65 -10.22
CA GLU A 136 -17.92 -12.90 -11.65
C GLU A 136 -18.76 -11.90 -12.47
N ASP A 137 -19.87 -11.39 -11.93
CA ASP A 137 -20.66 -10.32 -12.55
C ASP A 137 -19.89 -8.98 -12.63
N LEU A 138 -18.97 -8.72 -11.69
CA LEU A 138 -18.06 -7.56 -11.72
C LEU A 138 -16.90 -7.73 -12.70
N ARG A 139 -16.58 -8.96 -13.12
CA ARG A 139 -15.48 -9.29 -14.04
C ARG A 139 -15.77 -8.89 -15.48
N GLY A 140 -17.04 -8.66 -15.82
CA GLY A 140 -17.47 -8.08 -17.10
C GLY A 140 -17.25 -6.56 -17.20
N SER A 141 -16.87 -5.88 -16.11
CA SER A 141 -16.75 -4.42 -16.09
C SER A 141 -15.49 -3.91 -16.81
N LYS A 142 -15.68 -2.86 -17.62
CA LYS A 142 -14.65 -2.08 -18.32
C LYS A 142 -13.51 -1.63 -17.39
N MET A 143 -13.73 -1.58 -16.08
CA MET A 143 -12.74 -1.28 -15.04
C MET A 143 -11.46 -2.11 -15.12
N LEU A 144 -11.51 -3.41 -15.46
CA LEU A 144 -10.29 -4.22 -15.55
C LEU A 144 -9.42 -3.82 -16.75
N LYS A 145 -10.04 -3.35 -17.84
CA LYS A 145 -9.33 -2.82 -19.02
C LYS A 145 -8.69 -1.47 -18.70
N TYR A 146 -9.36 -0.61 -17.93
CA TYR A 146 -8.79 0.67 -17.50
C TYR A 146 -7.63 0.47 -16.52
N PHE A 147 -7.74 -0.49 -15.59
CA PHE A 147 -6.66 -0.81 -14.65
C PHE A 147 -5.41 -1.33 -15.37
N LEU A 148 -5.59 -2.25 -16.33
CA LEU A 148 -4.47 -2.74 -17.15
C LEU A 148 -3.88 -1.63 -18.04
N ALA A 149 -4.71 -0.76 -18.60
CA ALA A 149 -4.25 0.39 -19.39
C ALA A 149 -3.45 1.39 -18.54
N SER A 150 -3.89 1.69 -17.31
CA SER A 150 -3.16 2.59 -16.40
C SER A 150 -1.83 2.01 -15.95
N VAL A 151 -1.76 0.69 -15.68
CA VAL A 151 -0.50 0.02 -15.33
C VAL A 151 0.49 0.04 -16.49
N LEU A 152 0.02 -0.18 -17.72
CA LEU A 152 0.86 -0.07 -18.94
C LEU A 152 1.34 1.37 -19.19
N LEU A 153 0.52 2.37 -18.90
CA LEU A 153 0.88 3.78 -19.06
C LEU A 153 1.95 4.22 -18.06
N VAL A 154 1.85 3.76 -16.80
CA VAL A 154 2.86 4.02 -15.77
C VAL A 154 4.17 3.31 -16.11
N ALA A 155 4.12 2.05 -16.56
CA ALA A 155 5.31 1.32 -16.99
C ALA A 155 6.01 1.97 -18.20
N ALA A 156 5.25 2.46 -19.17
CA ALA A 156 5.79 3.21 -20.31
C ALA A 156 6.43 4.54 -19.87
N TYR A 157 5.82 5.24 -18.92
CA TYR A 157 6.37 6.50 -18.39
C TYR A 157 7.69 6.29 -17.64
N SER A 158 7.80 5.21 -16.86
CA SER A 158 9.05 4.83 -16.19
C SER A 158 10.18 4.50 -17.17
N LEU A 159 9.87 3.86 -18.31
CA LEU A 159 10.87 3.59 -19.36
C LEU A 159 11.36 4.87 -20.05
N VAL A 160 10.49 5.88 -20.21
CA VAL A 160 10.88 7.18 -20.78
C VAL A 160 11.78 7.96 -19.83
N ILE A 161 11.53 7.90 -18.52
CA ILE A 161 12.38 8.55 -17.52
C ILE A 161 13.78 7.92 -17.50
N SER A 162 13.88 6.58 -17.56
CA SER A 162 15.19 5.90 -17.62
C SER A 162 15.97 6.16 -18.92
N ALA A 163 15.30 6.53 -20.02
CA ALA A 163 15.96 6.90 -21.27
C ALA A 163 16.46 8.35 -21.28
N TYR A 164 15.96 9.21 -20.38
CA TYR A 164 16.36 10.61 -20.29
C TYR A 164 17.61 10.84 -19.43
N ASP A 165 18.00 9.85 -18.61
CA ASP A 165 19.07 9.97 -17.61
C ASP A 165 20.46 9.56 -18.14
N GLN A 166 20.62 9.34 -19.45
CA GLN A 166 21.88 8.92 -20.07
C GLN A 166 22.68 10.04 -20.77
N ASN A 167 22.29 11.31 -20.65
CA ASN A 167 22.89 12.40 -21.42
C ASN A 167 23.52 13.54 -20.60
N ASP A 168 23.82 13.33 -19.31
CA ASP A 168 24.58 14.34 -18.56
C ASP A 168 25.73 13.72 -17.74
N GLU A 169 26.87 14.40 -17.90
CA GLU A 169 28.06 14.46 -17.05
C GLU A 169 29.35 13.64 -17.36
N PHE A 170 30.29 14.49 -17.77
CA PHE A 170 31.70 14.39 -18.07
C PHE A 170 32.56 14.47 -16.79
N ASP A 171 33.62 13.67 -16.77
CA ASP A 171 34.85 13.68 -15.94
C ASP A 171 34.94 14.47 -14.62
N GLN A 172 35.26 13.75 -13.53
CA GLN A 172 36.47 14.05 -12.73
C GLN A 172 36.93 12.87 -11.85
N HIS A 173 38.22 12.56 -11.97
CA HIS A 173 39.00 11.67 -11.11
C HIS A 173 39.13 12.20 -9.67
N SER A 174 39.04 11.32 -8.68
CA SER A 174 40.00 11.26 -7.56
C SER A 174 39.88 9.98 -6.73
N THR A 175 41.03 9.35 -6.52
CA THR A 175 41.27 8.14 -5.75
C THR A 175 41.24 8.39 -4.24
N SER A 176 40.50 7.58 -3.49
CA SER A 176 40.83 7.30 -2.07
C SER A 176 40.39 5.90 -1.65
N LYS A 177 41.38 5.10 -1.22
CA LYS A 177 41.24 3.79 -0.60
C LYS A 177 40.35 3.89 0.65
N SER A 178 39.33 3.04 0.76
CA SER A 178 38.66 2.75 2.04
C SER A 178 38.31 1.27 2.14
N LYS A 179 38.43 0.76 3.37
CA LYS A 179 38.47 -0.64 3.80
C LYS A 179 37.16 -1.38 3.54
N GLN A 180 37.29 -2.66 3.14
CA GLN A 180 36.20 -3.65 3.13
C GLN A 180 35.60 -3.84 4.53
N PRO A 181 34.26 -3.94 4.67
CA PRO A 181 33.64 -4.52 5.85
C PRO A 181 33.61 -6.05 5.75
N GLU A 182 33.92 -6.68 6.87
CA GLU A 182 34.06 -8.12 7.05
C GLU A 182 32.72 -8.86 6.90
N THR A 183 32.71 -9.86 6.01
CA THR A 183 31.61 -10.82 5.85
C THR A 183 31.66 -11.84 6.98
N ILE A 184 30.78 -11.73 7.97
CA ILE A 184 30.62 -12.75 9.01
C ILE A 184 29.98 -13.99 8.39
N THR A 185 30.80 -15.01 8.17
CA THR A 185 30.37 -16.35 7.73
C THR A 185 30.44 -17.28 8.94
N THR A 186 29.30 -17.65 9.51
CA THR A 186 29.23 -18.71 10.53
C THR A 186 28.69 -19.98 9.91
N ASN A 187 29.56 -20.97 9.74
CA ASN A 187 29.21 -22.35 9.47
C ASN A 187 29.65 -23.23 10.64
N LYS A 188 28.71 -24.00 11.22
CA LYS A 188 28.91 -25.44 11.47
C LYS A 188 27.56 -26.14 11.62
N PRO A 189 27.30 -27.24 10.89
CA PRO A 189 26.08 -28.03 11.02
C PRO A 189 26.30 -29.21 11.99
N ASP A 190 25.27 -29.59 12.75
CA ASP A 190 25.14 -30.98 13.20
C ASP A 190 23.67 -31.39 13.49
N THR A 191 23.29 -32.49 12.83
CA THR A 191 22.31 -33.55 13.18
C THR A 191 20.77 -33.32 13.19
N LYS A 192 20.16 -33.84 12.11
CA LYS A 192 18.94 -34.68 12.00
C LYS A 192 17.55 -34.09 12.34
N ASN A 193 17.06 -33.31 11.37
CA ASN A 193 15.69 -33.13 10.82
C ASN A 193 14.48 -33.15 11.78
N PRO A 194 13.77 -32.01 11.90
CA PRO A 194 12.55 -31.85 11.10
C PRO A 194 12.41 -30.45 10.45
N LYS A 195 12.35 -30.43 9.11
CA LYS A 195 11.85 -29.34 8.22
C LYS A 195 12.60 -27.99 8.25
N ASP A 196 13.78 -27.96 7.62
CA ASP A 196 14.39 -26.83 6.87
C ASP A 196 14.08 -25.39 7.37
N PHE A 197 14.57 -25.05 8.56
CA PHE A 197 14.52 -23.71 9.15
C PHE A 197 15.85 -22.97 8.91
N ARG A 198 16.00 -22.32 7.75
CA ARG A 198 17.17 -21.46 7.48
C ARG A 198 16.78 -20.00 7.58
N ASP A 199 17.70 -19.20 8.11
CA ASP A 199 17.56 -17.75 8.09
C ASP A 199 17.56 -17.27 6.63
N ILE A 200 16.73 -16.29 6.35
CA ILE A 200 16.68 -15.63 5.04
C ILE A 200 17.60 -14.42 5.05
N ALA A 201 18.19 -14.09 3.91
CA ALA A 201 18.97 -12.87 3.79
C ALA A 201 18.05 -11.64 3.93
N PHE A 202 18.49 -10.66 4.71
CA PHE A 202 17.76 -9.43 4.98
C PHE A 202 18.72 -8.23 5.06
N THR A 203 18.16 -7.03 5.00
CA THR A 203 18.87 -5.77 5.26
C THR A 203 18.23 -5.11 6.47
N ASP A 204 19.00 -4.86 7.51
CA ASP A 204 18.55 -4.08 8.67
C ASP A 204 18.35 -2.60 8.24
N CYS A 205 17.19 -2.03 8.57
CA CYS A 205 16.84 -0.63 8.28
C CYS A 205 16.66 0.23 9.54
N GLY A 206 17.15 -0.25 10.68
CA GLY A 206 17.19 0.37 11.99
C GLY A 206 18.64 0.60 12.43
N ASN A 207 18.97 0.24 13.66
CA ASN A 207 20.31 0.39 14.25
C ASN A 207 20.94 -0.95 14.60
N HIS A 208 20.83 -1.96 13.72
CA HIS A 208 21.42 -3.29 13.91
C HIS A 208 20.83 -4.09 15.08
N GLU A 209 19.58 -3.79 15.46
CA GLU A 209 18.87 -4.58 16.46
C GLU A 209 18.45 -5.96 15.93
N LEU A 210 18.24 -6.08 14.60
CA LEU A 210 17.76 -7.30 13.97
C LEU A 210 18.90 -8.29 13.73
N LEU A 211 18.79 -9.47 14.35
CA LEU A 211 19.83 -10.49 14.29
C LEU A 211 19.49 -11.59 13.28
N HIS A 212 18.25 -12.09 13.31
CA HIS A 212 17.81 -13.16 12.43
C HIS A 212 16.38 -12.92 11.94
N VAL A 213 16.12 -13.32 10.70
CA VAL A 213 14.78 -13.34 10.12
C VAL A 213 14.52 -14.70 9.50
N ARG A 214 13.33 -15.24 9.76
CA ARG A 214 12.84 -16.50 9.19
C ARG A 214 11.45 -16.31 8.64
N LEU A 215 11.20 -16.91 7.47
CA LEU A 215 9.89 -16.97 6.84
C LEU A 215 9.57 -18.41 6.50
N THR A 216 8.51 -18.98 7.06
CA THR A 216 8.09 -20.33 6.68
C THR A 216 7.68 -20.37 5.21
N GLY A 217 8.17 -21.37 4.49
CA GLY A 217 7.95 -21.48 3.03
C GLY A 217 9.11 -20.95 2.20
N CYS A 218 10.03 -20.19 2.80
CA CYS A 218 11.25 -19.75 2.14
C CYS A 218 12.42 -20.59 2.67
N ARG A 219 12.90 -21.55 1.85
CA ARG A 219 13.95 -22.52 2.19
C ARG A 219 15.37 -21.91 2.19
N GLY A 220 15.52 -20.71 2.77
CA GLY A 220 16.76 -19.93 2.69
C GLY A 220 17.20 -19.54 1.27
N SER A 221 16.35 -19.77 0.26
CA SER A 221 16.62 -19.45 -1.14
C SER A 221 15.87 -18.19 -1.54
N ILE A 222 16.59 -17.26 -2.18
CA ILE A 222 16.00 -16.16 -2.94
C ILE A 222 15.84 -16.64 -4.39
N PRO A 223 14.66 -16.46 -5.04
CA PRO A 223 13.48 -15.73 -4.57
C PRO A 223 12.65 -16.48 -3.52
N CYS A 224 12.13 -15.73 -2.54
CA CYS A 224 11.24 -16.24 -1.49
C CYS A 224 9.81 -16.28 -2.03
N VAL A 225 9.26 -17.47 -2.25
CA VAL A 225 7.93 -17.67 -2.87
C VAL A 225 6.88 -17.94 -1.80
N LEU A 226 5.94 -17.01 -1.66
CA LEU A 226 4.81 -17.07 -0.76
C LEU A 226 3.54 -17.43 -1.55
N TYR A 227 2.74 -18.36 -1.04
CA TYR A 227 1.55 -18.83 -1.73
C TYR A 227 0.28 -18.19 -1.17
N ARG A 228 -0.66 -17.82 -2.03
CA ARG A 228 -2.00 -17.38 -1.62
C ARG A 228 -2.74 -18.50 -0.91
N LYS A 229 -3.68 -18.14 -0.02
CA LYS A 229 -4.40 -19.06 0.88
C LYS A 229 -3.49 -19.83 1.85
N SER A 230 -2.27 -19.33 2.08
CA SER A 230 -1.37 -19.92 3.07
C SER A 230 -1.20 -19.00 4.26
N VAL A 231 -0.89 -19.59 5.41
CA VAL A 231 -0.45 -18.88 6.60
C VAL A 231 1.06 -19.07 6.70
N ILE A 232 1.78 -17.95 6.69
CA ILE A 232 3.23 -17.91 6.81
C ILE A 232 3.58 -17.38 8.18
N GLN A 233 4.56 -17.97 8.84
CA GLN A 233 5.13 -17.45 10.07
C GLN A 233 6.38 -16.63 9.73
N LEU A 234 6.32 -15.35 10.06
CA LEU A 234 7.47 -14.46 10.10
C LEU A 234 8.04 -14.52 11.53
N THR A 235 9.27 -14.99 11.67
CA THR A 235 9.98 -14.96 12.95
C THR A 235 11.16 -14.00 12.84
N ALA A 236 11.22 -13.02 13.75
CA ALA A 236 12.33 -12.09 13.87
C ALA A 236 12.98 -12.24 15.25
N ILE A 237 14.29 -12.42 15.28
CA ILE A 237 15.07 -12.40 16.51
C ILE A 237 15.83 -11.07 16.55
N PHE A 238 15.59 -10.27 17.58
CA PHE A 238 16.21 -8.95 17.71
C PHE A 238 16.53 -8.62 19.16
N LYS A 239 17.45 -7.68 19.37
CA LYS A 239 17.77 -7.16 20.70
C LYS A 239 16.98 -5.86 20.92
N SER A 240 16.10 -5.84 21.92
CA SER A 240 15.31 -4.63 22.21
C SER A 240 16.22 -3.47 22.60
N ASN A 241 15.96 -2.28 22.05
CA ASN A 241 16.69 -1.04 22.34
C ASN A 241 15.99 -0.15 23.39
N GLN A 242 14.82 -0.56 23.89
CA GLN A 242 14.02 0.23 24.83
C GLN A 242 13.16 -0.65 25.74
N ASN A 243 12.77 -0.10 26.88
CA ASN A 243 11.67 -0.65 27.67
C ASN A 243 10.36 -0.16 27.06
N THR A 244 9.37 -1.02 26.88
CA THR A 244 8.07 -0.60 26.35
C THR A 244 6.95 -1.50 26.85
N THR A 245 5.83 -0.89 27.21
CA THR A 245 4.59 -1.61 27.59
C THR A 245 3.68 -1.87 26.39
N ILE A 246 3.86 -1.09 25.32
CA ILE A 246 3.16 -1.24 24.05
C ILE A 246 4.14 -1.60 22.94
N ALA A 247 3.70 -2.36 21.95
CA ALA A 247 4.50 -2.62 20.76
C ALA A 247 3.59 -2.73 19.55
N VAL A 248 3.90 -1.98 18.51
CA VAL A 248 3.13 -1.89 17.28
C VAL A 248 3.96 -2.48 16.14
N VAL A 249 3.43 -3.49 15.45
CA VAL A 249 4.07 -4.09 14.27
C VAL A 249 3.50 -3.47 12.98
N GLY A 250 4.38 -3.25 12.01
CA GLY A 250 4.02 -2.80 10.67
C GLY A 250 4.68 -3.64 9.58
N LEU A 251 3.96 -3.85 8.48
CA LEU A 251 4.44 -4.54 7.29
C LEU A 251 4.08 -3.72 6.04
N GLN A 252 5.10 -3.36 5.28
CA GLN A 252 5.00 -2.61 4.03
C GLN A 252 5.54 -3.47 2.88
N ALA A 253 4.88 -3.42 1.74
CA ALA A 253 5.33 -4.06 0.51
C ALA A 253 5.61 -3.00 -0.56
N THR A 254 6.82 -2.99 -1.10
CA THR A 254 7.21 -2.13 -2.22
C THR A 254 7.15 -2.94 -3.51
N LEU A 255 6.32 -2.48 -4.45
CA LEU A 255 6.18 -3.06 -5.77
C LEU A 255 7.35 -2.66 -6.70
N PRO A 256 7.59 -3.41 -7.79
CA PRO A 256 8.42 -2.93 -8.89
C PRO A 256 7.90 -1.57 -9.39
N GLY A 257 8.78 -0.57 -9.45
CA GLY A 257 8.40 0.83 -9.72
C GLY A 257 8.31 1.73 -8.49
N GLY A 258 8.59 1.21 -7.29
CA GLY A 258 8.78 2.01 -6.08
C GLY A 258 7.51 2.37 -5.32
N LEU A 259 6.35 1.86 -5.74
CA LEU A 259 5.08 2.09 -5.02
C LEU A 259 5.04 1.27 -3.73
N GLU A 260 4.96 1.95 -2.59
CA GLU A 260 4.82 1.34 -1.26
C GLU A 260 3.34 1.15 -0.90
N LEU A 261 2.98 -0.07 -0.51
CA LEU A 261 1.63 -0.44 -0.09
C LEU A 261 1.65 -1.01 1.34
N PRO A 262 0.76 -0.57 2.23
CA PRO A 262 0.56 -1.25 3.51
C PRO A 262 -0.08 -2.63 3.27
N VAL A 263 0.29 -3.62 4.08
CA VAL A 263 -0.35 -4.94 4.03
C VAL A 263 -1.66 -4.91 4.84
N PRO A 264 -2.83 -5.12 4.21
CA PRO A 264 -4.11 -5.03 4.91
C PRO A 264 -4.36 -6.23 5.83
N GLY A 265 -5.11 -6.01 6.91
CA GLY A 265 -5.55 -7.07 7.82
C GLY A 265 -4.47 -7.59 8.77
N LEU A 266 -3.38 -6.84 8.97
CA LEU A 266 -2.38 -7.13 9.98
C LEU A 266 -2.93 -6.81 11.38
N ASP A 267 -2.77 -7.71 12.34
CA ASP A 267 -2.88 -7.33 13.76
C ASP A 267 -1.64 -6.53 14.12
N THR A 268 -1.83 -5.22 14.27
CA THR A 268 -0.73 -4.30 14.54
C THR A 268 -0.29 -4.35 16.00
N ASN A 269 -1.01 -5.00 16.90
CA ASN A 269 -0.59 -5.09 18.31
C ASN A 269 0.38 -6.26 18.51
N ALA A 270 1.68 -5.98 18.54
CA ALA A 270 2.69 -6.99 18.73
C ALA A 270 2.58 -7.70 20.09
N CYS A 271 2.01 -7.05 21.11
CA CYS A 271 1.76 -7.65 22.43
C CYS A 271 0.67 -8.73 22.43
N HIS A 272 -0.09 -8.93 21.33
CA HIS A 272 -0.95 -10.11 21.18
C HIS A 272 -0.16 -11.36 20.79
N HIS A 273 1.04 -11.19 20.25
CA HIS A 273 1.88 -12.27 19.74
C HIS A 273 3.15 -12.49 20.58
N GLU A 274 3.52 -11.53 21.42
CA GLU A 274 4.64 -11.63 22.36
C GLU A 274 4.29 -11.13 23.75
N HIS A 275 5.11 -11.52 24.74
CA HIS A 275 4.94 -11.05 26.12
C HIS A 275 5.42 -9.60 26.26
N CYS A 276 4.50 -8.72 26.62
CA CYS A 276 4.78 -7.35 27.06
C CYS A 276 4.68 -7.25 28.60
N PRO A 277 5.47 -6.38 29.26
CA PRO A 277 6.37 -5.38 28.69
C PRO A 277 7.67 -5.99 28.14
N ILE A 278 8.18 -5.38 27.07
CA ILE A 278 9.49 -5.74 26.49
C ILE A 278 10.56 -4.93 27.20
N THR A 279 11.61 -5.60 27.71
CA THR A 279 12.71 -4.97 28.42
C THR A 279 13.85 -4.54 27.49
N CYS A 280 14.49 -3.41 27.77
CA CYS A 280 15.67 -2.97 27.04
C CYS A 280 16.82 -3.99 27.18
N GLY A 281 17.50 -4.27 26.08
CA GLY A 281 18.64 -5.18 26.03
C GLY A 281 18.28 -6.66 25.97
N SER A 282 17.02 -7.05 26.19
CA SER A 282 16.60 -8.45 26.08
C SER A 282 16.56 -8.92 24.63
N LEU A 283 16.92 -10.18 24.42
CA LEU A 283 16.75 -10.88 23.15
C LEU A 283 15.29 -11.32 23.00
N VAL A 284 14.60 -10.79 22.00
CA VAL A 284 13.20 -11.07 21.71
C VAL A 284 13.11 -11.94 20.46
N THR A 285 12.31 -13.01 20.52
CA THR A 285 11.99 -13.87 19.37
C THR A 285 10.54 -13.66 19.00
N PHE A 286 10.25 -12.66 18.16
CA PHE A 286 8.90 -12.30 17.73
C PHE A 286 8.41 -13.24 16.62
N THR A 287 7.31 -13.97 16.85
CA THR A 287 6.70 -14.83 15.82
C THR A 287 5.30 -14.36 15.44
N TYR A 288 5.12 -13.99 14.17
CA TYR A 288 3.88 -13.44 13.64
C TYR A 288 3.28 -14.32 12.53
N PRO A 289 2.04 -14.83 12.71
CA PRO A 289 1.32 -15.56 11.67
C PRO A 289 0.67 -14.58 10.68
N TRP A 290 1.19 -14.52 9.46
CA TRP A 290 0.63 -13.73 8.37
C TRP A 290 -0.17 -14.60 7.39
N ALA A 291 -1.48 -14.38 7.31
CA ALA A 291 -2.35 -15.03 6.33
C ALA A 291 -2.36 -14.27 5.00
N ILE A 292 -1.98 -14.94 3.90
CA ILE A 292 -2.07 -14.37 2.55
C ILE A 292 -3.43 -14.71 1.94
N PRO A 293 -4.31 -13.73 1.68
CA PRO A 293 -5.65 -14.00 1.18
C PRO A 293 -5.66 -14.48 -0.28
N LYS A 294 -6.71 -15.21 -0.68
CA LYS A 294 -6.93 -15.68 -2.08
C LYS A 294 -6.91 -14.53 -3.10
N PHE A 295 -7.46 -13.38 -2.72
CA PHE A 295 -7.63 -12.22 -3.59
C PHE A 295 -6.35 -11.41 -3.79
N MET A 296 -5.27 -11.69 -3.05
CA MET A 296 -4.02 -10.95 -3.22
C MET A 296 -3.52 -11.13 -4.66
N PRO A 297 -3.14 -10.06 -5.39
CA PRO A 297 -2.59 -10.20 -6.72
C PRO A 297 -1.27 -10.97 -6.68
N GLN A 298 -0.92 -11.58 -7.82
CA GLN A 298 0.39 -12.18 -7.98
C GLN A 298 1.41 -11.10 -8.25
N PHE A 299 2.54 -11.18 -7.56
CA PHE A 299 3.64 -10.24 -7.71
C PHE A 299 4.96 -11.00 -7.77
N SER A 300 5.86 -10.53 -8.61
CA SER A 300 7.27 -10.92 -8.62
C SER A 300 8.13 -9.75 -8.10
N ASN A 301 9.26 -10.08 -7.50
CA ASN A 301 10.28 -9.11 -7.07
C ASN A 301 9.76 -8.02 -6.12
N LEU A 302 8.93 -8.40 -5.16
CA LEU A 302 8.52 -7.54 -4.06
C LEU A 302 9.68 -7.31 -3.09
N THR A 303 9.70 -6.11 -2.51
CA THR A 303 10.48 -5.82 -1.31
C THR A 303 9.53 -5.73 -0.13
N LEU A 304 9.73 -6.56 0.89
CA LEU A 304 8.96 -6.52 2.13
C LEU A 304 9.77 -5.80 3.20
N LYS A 305 9.17 -4.82 3.86
CA LYS A 305 9.73 -4.12 5.01
C LYS A 305 8.86 -4.37 6.23
N ALA A 306 9.42 -5.05 7.22
CA ALA A 306 8.80 -5.28 8.52
C ALA A 306 9.46 -4.39 9.57
N TYR A 307 8.69 -3.82 10.47
CA TYR A 307 9.20 -3.02 11.57
C TYR A 307 8.33 -3.15 12.81
N MET A 308 8.91 -2.83 13.97
CA MET A 308 8.19 -2.73 15.24
C MET A 308 8.53 -1.41 15.92
N GLU A 309 7.53 -0.76 16.49
CA GLU A 309 7.64 0.51 17.20
C GLU A 309 7.11 0.35 18.63
N GLY A 310 7.85 0.85 19.61
CA GLY A 310 7.46 0.96 21.01
C GLY A 310 7.15 2.41 21.40
N GLU A 311 7.06 2.69 22.69
CA GLU A 311 6.74 4.03 23.23
C GLU A 311 7.74 5.12 22.81
N HIS A 312 9.01 4.76 22.63
CA HIS A 312 10.10 5.67 22.27
C HIS A 312 10.56 5.52 20.81
N GLY A 313 9.69 4.99 19.95
CA GLY A 313 9.93 4.88 18.50
C GLY A 313 10.38 3.49 18.07
N ARG A 314 11.19 3.40 17.00
CA ARG A 314 11.50 2.14 16.33
C ARG A 314 12.38 1.20 17.18
N MET A 315 11.91 -0.02 17.39
CA MET A 315 12.62 -1.09 18.10
C MET A 315 13.44 -1.96 17.15
N VAL A 316 12.90 -2.26 15.98
CA VAL A 316 13.54 -3.14 14.98
C VAL A 316 12.98 -2.85 13.58
N CYS A 317 13.81 -3.06 12.57
CA CYS A 317 13.47 -2.84 11.16
C CYS A 317 14.22 -3.84 10.27
N GLY A 318 13.50 -4.56 9.41
CA GLY A 318 14.10 -5.49 8.46
C GLY A 318 13.47 -5.39 7.08
N ILE A 319 14.32 -5.44 6.05
CA ILE A 319 13.94 -5.47 4.65
C ILE A 319 14.34 -6.81 4.04
N ILE A 320 13.41 -7.44 3.33
CA ILE A 320 13.61 -8.67 2.58
C ILE A 320 13.30 -8.36 1.12
N THR A 321 14.28 -8.55 0.25
CA THR A 321 14.12 -8.32 -1.20
C THR A 321 13.78 -9.62 -1.93
N ASN A 322 13.33 -9.49 -3.19
CA ASN A 322 13.08 -10.62 -4.09
C ASN A 322 12.04 -11.62 -3.55
N VAL A 323 10.97 -11.11 -2.95
CA VAL A 323 9.81 -11.90 -2.53
C VAL A 323 8.82 -12.01 -3.68
N SER A 324 8.17 -13.16 -3.85
CA SER A 324 7.11 -13.36 -4.85
C SER A 324 5.86 -13.90 -4.19
N ILE A 325 4.69 -13.40 -4.58
CA ILE A 325 3.39 -13.93 -4.17
C ILE A 325 2.77 -14.67 -5.36
N ARG A 326 2.43 -15.95 -5.19
CA ARG A 326 1.86 -16.82 -6.22
C ARG A 326 0.49 -17.37 -5.85
#